data_AF-A0A1B8FGN3-F1
#
_entry.id   AF-A0A1B8FGN3-F1
#
_cell.length_a   1.000
_cell.length_b   1.000
_cell.length_c   1.000
_cell.angle_alpha   90.00
_cell.angle_beta   90.00
_cell.angle_gamma   90.00
#
_symmetry.space_group_name_H-M   'P 1'
#
loop_
_entity.id
_entity.type
_entity.pdbx_description
1 polymer ?
#
loop_
_entity_poly.entity_id
_entity_poly.type
_entity_poly.pdbx_seq_one_letter_code
_entity_poly.pdbx_strand_id
1 'polypeptide(L)'
;MPSSPTIHSFFKPISSPNNTTPSYPGDGFTPTDPSADTSTDPFYTPFTPTRTYTQHAILALTAGSRPVRFQGRVANFRVTYGKSKRVSAAKGWVGMVVHDGTGGIYVKLYFSPLPPPLHLTQLITIYTPHLVRASSLLFTPSPPLSPLTPTTHPLPSTPLGTSIFPGRDSGAHLILHPASFSPTLYRTPLSPPTSDLMTLSSFLTSGHELPTSRLLLVLTAIHPSRKIQKKDPPSPGHPARMTDFVVSELILADRTGECKLTLFDHATVPFKVGTVLLITGATMKRVGRRACISLGLESLVDAEPVVGGVEGLRRWAEGEKRVGTKRQEIQGKVLERLEGMVGEAGLYTLAELEEKVREEGGGWTVWLSLVVGQVNLVRVVRRGMAGVGECCGIPIYSLEPTAPCLTCGTVQDLSINPAIIGSLLDETGALEAEKLQWTPKAWKELLGETGAMGILGGKKGGGNVAEINGR
;
A
#
# COMPACT_ATOMS: atom_id res chain seq x y z
N MET A 1 4.35 -22.59 49.08
CA MET A 1 3.96 -22.44 47.66
C MET A 1 3.59 -20.98 47.42
N PRO A 2 4.22 -20.25 46.50
CA PRO A 2 3.83 -18.87 46.22
C PRO A 2 2.54 -18.85 45.39
N SER A 3 1.52 -18.18 45.91
CA SER A 3 0.22 -17.96 45.26
C SER A 3 0.40 -17.17 43.96
N SER A 4 -0.10 -17.70 42.85
CA SER A 4 -0.08 -17.00 41.56
C SER A 4 -1.01 -15.77 41.61
N PRO A 5 -0.57 -14.60 41.13
CA PRO A 5 -1.39 -13.39 41.13
C PRO A 5 -2.60 -13.53 40.20
N THR A 6 -3.77 -13.10 40.68
CA THR A 6 -5.03 -13.10 39.91
C THR A 6 -5.03 -11.99 38.85
N ILE A 7 -5.79 -12.14 37.78
CA ILE A 7 -5.91 -11.17 36.67
C ILE A 7 -6.22 -9.74 37.18
N HIS A 8 -6.94 -9.62 38.29
CA HIS A 8 -7.25 -8.32 38.90
C HIS A 8 -6.02 -7.54 39.39
N SER A 9 -4.93 -8.21 39.76
CA SER A 9 -3.69 -7.57 40.23
C SER A 9 -2.92 -6.83 39.12
N PHE A 10 -3.29 -7.04 37.86
CA PHE A 10 -2.69 -6.38 36.71
C PHE A 10 -3.38 -5.05 36.36
N PHE A 11 -4.51 -4.74 37.03
CA PHE A 11 -5.23 -3.49 36.87
C PHE A 11 -5.00 -2.58 38.09
N LYS A 12 -4.80 -1.28 37.87
CA LYS A 12 -4.68 -0.31 38.97
C LYS A 12 -5.96 -0.30 39.83
N PRO A 13 -5.88 -0.31 41.17
CA PRO A 13 -7.03 -0.12 42.04
C PRO A 13 -7.69 1.24 41.80
N ILE A 14 -9.02 1.27 41.72
CA ILE A 14 -9.79 2.52 41.63
C ILE A 14 -10.07 2.98 43.07
N SER A 15 -9.60 4.17 43.44
CA SER A 15 -9.94 4.81 44.72
C SER A 15 -11.45 5.06 44.80
N SER A 16 -12.11 4.53 45.83
CA SER A 16 -13.57 4.60 45.96
C SER A 16 -14.04 6.00 46.39
N PRO A 17 -15.06 6.59 45.76
CA PRO A 17 -15.85 7.65 46.37
C PRO A 17 -17.05 7.04 47.13
N ASN A 18 -17.26 7.48 48.36
CA ASN A 18 -18.47 7.21 49.15
C ASN A 18 -19.69 7.83 48.44
N ASN A 19 -20.59 7.01 47.89
CA ASN A 19 -22.04 7.19 48.07
C ASN A 19 -22.86 6.05 47.43
N THR A 20 -23.87 5.63 48.18
CA THR A 20 -24.87 4.59 47.87
C THR A 20 -25.72 4.92 46.65
N THR A 21 -25.43 4.28 45.52
CA THR A 21 -26.35 3.97 44.40
C THR A 21 -25.78 2.74 43.65
N PRO A 22 -26.61 1.87 43.05
CA PRO A 22 -26.12 0.65 42.39
C PRO A 22 -25.31 1.01 41.15
N SER A 23 -23.99 1.04 41.28
CA SER A 23 -23.07 1.33 40.19
C SER A 23 -22.77 0.05 39.40
N TYR A 24 -23.22 0.03 38.15
CA TYR A 24 -22.69 -0.91 37.17
C TYR A 24 -21.20 -0.60 36.91
N PRO A 25 -20.33 -1.60 36.72
CA PRO A 25 -18.90 -1.36 36.50
C PRO A 25 -18.69 -0.42 35.30
N GLY A 26 -18.08 0.73 35.56
CA GLY A 26 -17.70 1.72 34.56
C GLY A 26 -16.58 1.21 33.64
N ASP A 27 -16.55 1.68 32.39
CA ASP A 27 -15.63 1.27 31.33
C ASP A 27 -14.27 1.98 31.34
N GLY A 28 -14.05 2.88 32.31
CA GLY A 28 -12.70 3.21 32.79
C GLY A 28 -11.86 4.19 31.98
N PHE A 29 -12.44 5.09 31.18
CA PHE A 29 -11.74 6.28 30.69
C PHE A 29 -12.19 7.50 31.50
N THR A 30 -11.29 8.33 32.02
CA THR A 30 -11.67 9.54 32.78
C THR A 30 -11.50 10.78 31.90
N PRO A 31 -12.43 11.76 31.91
CA PRO A 31 -12.32 12.96 31.08
C PRO A 31 -11.27 13.99 31.53
N THR A 32 -10.37 13.66 32.45
CA THR A 32 -9.51 14.67 33.09
C THR A 32 -8.08 14.18 33.20
N ASP A 33 -7.25 14.61 32.26
CA ASP A 33 -5.86 15.00 32.53
C ASP A 33 -5.51 16.20 31.61
N PRO A 34 -5.24 17.40 32.15
CA PRO A 34 -4.85 18.58 31.38
C PRO A 34 -3.38 18.56 30.92
N SER A 35 -2.73 17.39 30.86
CA SER A 35 -1.35 17.24 30.34
C SER A 35 -1.28 16.89 28.85
N ALA A 36 -2.43 16.92 28.15
CA ALA A 36 -2.57 16.58 26.73
C ALA A 36 -1.82 17.53 25.77
N ASP A 37 -1.29 18.66 26.25
CA ASP A 37 -0.65 19.67 25.40
C ASP A 37 0.89 19.55 25.33
N THR A 38 1.54 18.53 25.92
CA THR A 38 3.01 18.41 25.80
C THR A 38 3.62 17.02 25.94
N SER A 39 2.94 15.92 25.54
CA SER A 39 3.55 14.59 25.63
C SER A 39 3.47 13.77 24.34
N THR A 40 4.64 13.35 23.89
CA THR A 40 4.97 12.44 22.79
C THR A 40 4.00 11.25 22.66
N ASP A 41 3.59 10.91 21.43
CA ASP A 41 2.69 9.80 21.13
C ASP A 41 3.13 8.47 21.80
N PRO A 42 2.26 7.83 22.62
CA PRO A 42 2.59 6.62 23.38
C PRO A 42 3.03 5.43 22.52
N PHE A 43 2.75 5.43 21.22
CA PHE A 43 3.17 4.37 20.30
C PHE A 43 4.61 4.53 19.78
N TYR A 44 5.18 5.74 19.89
CA TYR A 44 6.53 6.07 19.44
C TYR A 44 7.48 6.41 20.59
N THR A 45 6.99 6.43 21.83
CA THR A 45 7.83 6.66 23.01
C THR A 45 8.60 5.40 23.40
N PRO A 46 9.87 5.53 23.83
CA PRO A 46 10.59 4.44 24.46
C PRO A 46 9.83 3.97 25.71
N PHE A 47 9.32 2.74 25.69
CA PHE A 47 8.72 2.12 26.86
C PHE A 47 9.80 1.69 27.84
N THR A 48 9.76 2.24 29.05
CA THR A 48 10.56 1.74 30.18
C THR A 48 9.78 0.62 30.86
N PRO A 49 10.17 -0.65 30.71
CA PRO A 49 9.40 -1.76 31.25
C PRO A 49 9.39 -1.71 32.77
N THR A 50 8.20 -1.81 33.37
CA THR A 50 8.03 -1.88 34.83
C THR A 50 8.36 -3.26 35.39
N ARG A 51 8.63 -4.24 34.51
CA ARG A 51 8.87 -5.65 34.82
C ARG A 51 9.94 -6.22 33.89
N THR A 52 10.54 -7.34 34.28
CA THR A 52 11.47 -8.08 33.42
C THR A 52 10.67 -8.88 32.39
N TYR A 53 10.71 -8.47 31.13
CA TYR A 53 10.11 -9.23 30.02
C TYR A 53 11.17 -10.11 29.37
N THR A 54 10.83 -11.38 29.20
CA THR A 54 11.70 -12.34 28.50
C THR A 54 11.42 -12.29 27.00
N GLN A 55 12.46 -12.18 26.18
CA GLN A 55 12.31 -12.17 24.73
C GLN A 55 12.14 -13.59 24.21
N HIS A 56 11.09 -13.82 23.41
CA HIS A 56 10.81 -15.11 22.78
C HIS A 56 10.46 -14.93 21.30
N ALA A 57 10.80 -15.94 20.49
CA ALA A 57 10.19 -16.13 19.18
C ALA A 57 8.71 -16.51 19.36
N ILE A 58 7.86 -16.15 18.40
CA ILE A 58 6.41 -16.33 18.52
C ILE A 58 6.04 -17.81 18.66
N LEU A 59 6.74 -18.71 17.97
CA LEU A 59 6.52 -20.16 18.09
C LEU A 59 6.82 -20.71 19.50
N ALA A 60 7.76 -20.08 20.21
CA ALA A 60 8.17 -20.52 21.55
C ALA A 60 7.26 -19.99 22.68
N LEU A 61 6.25 -19.19 22.33
CA LEU A 61 5.31 -18.65 23.30
C LEU A 61 4.35 -19.73 23.81
N THR A 62 4.00 -19.65 25.09
CA THR A 62 3.02 -20.53 25.73
C THR A 62 1.92 -19.71 26.38
N ALA A 63 0.68 -20.19 26.35
CA ALA A 63 -0.42 -19.55 27.07
C ALA A 63 -0.11 -19.48 28.58
N GLY A 64 -0.52 -18.38 29.22
CA GLY A 64 -0.35 -18.17 30.65
C GLY A 64 0.09 -16.76 31.02
N SER A 65 0.31 -16.59 32.33
CA SER A 65 0.65 -15.32 32.97
C SER A 65 2.17 -15.16 33.12
N ARG A 66 2.86 -14.93 32.01
CA ARG A 66 4.31 -14.68 31.99
C ARG A 66 4.61 -13.40 31.21
N PRO A 67 5.37 -12.44 31.79
CA PRO A 67 5.85 -11.27 31.06
C PRO A 67 6.78 -11.66 29.91
N VAL A 68 6.29 -11.47 28.69
CA VAL A 68 7.02 -11.81 27.46
C VAL A 68 7.09 -10.60 26.53
N ARG A 69 8.19 -10.54 25.80
CA ARG A 69 8.46 -9.60 24.73
C ARG A 69 8.66 -10.38 23.44
N PHE A 70 8.03 -9.93 22.36
CA PHE A 70 8.29 -10.48 21.03
C PHE A 70 8.18 -9.37 19.99
N GLN A 71 8.76 -9.61 18.82
CA GLN A 71 8.81 -8.68 17.71
C GLN A 71 8.39 -9.39 16.44
N GLY A 72 7.67 -8.71 15.55
CA GLY A 72 7.20 -9.27 14.31
C GLY A 72 6.57 -8.23 13.40
N ARG A 73 6.12 -8.66 12.22
CA ARG A 73 5.43 -7.82 11.24
C ARG A 73 3.93 -8.03 11.31
N VAL A 74 3.18 -6.95 11.10
CA VAL A 74 1.72 -6.99 10.98
C VAL A 74 1.36 -7.62 9.62
N ALA A 75 0.99 -8.91 9.61
CA ALA A 75 0.58 -9.60 8.38
C ALA A 75 -0.83 -9.23 7.93
N ASN A 76 -1.70 -8.87 8.87
CA ASN A 76 -3.08 -8.47 8.59
C ASN A 76 -3.63 -7.68 9.78
N PHE A 77 -4.60 -6.80 9.54
CA PHE A 77 -5.36 -6.17 10.61
C PHE A 77 -6.72 -5.67 10.14
N ARG A 78 -7.62 -5.49 11.11
CA ARG A 78 -8.94 -4.93 10.89
C ARG A 78 -9.32 -4.04 12.07
N VAL A 79 -9.74 -2.82 11.76
CA VAL A 79 -10.33 -1.93 12.74
C VAL A 79 -11.81 -2.27 12.88
N THR A 80 -12.27 -2.27 14.13
CA THR A 80 -13.69 -2.32 14.42
C THR A 80 -14.04 -1.23 15.42
N TYR A 81 -15.07 -0.45 15.09
CA TYR A 81 -15.58 0.60 15.96
C TYR A 81 -16.62 0.03 16.93
N GLY A 82 -16.48 0.38 18.20
CA GLY A 82 -17.39 0.00 19.28
C GLY A 82 -18.65 0.86 19.27
N LYS A 83 -19.67 0.39 20.00
CA LYS A 83 -20.99 1.05 20.12
C LYS A 83 -21.12 1.93 21.37
N SER A 84 -20.10 2.00 22.24
CA SER A 84 -20.19 2.73 23.50
C SER A 84 -20.17 4.25 23.30
N LYS A 85 -21.21 4.92 23.80
CA LYS A 85 -21.32 6.39 23.82
C LYS A 85 -20.60 7.02 25.00
N ARG A 86 -20.19 6.24 26.01
CA ARG A 86 -19.51 6.76 27.18
C ARG A 86 -18.18 7.40 26.76
N VAL A 87 -17.91 8.60 27.27
CA VAL A 87 -16.61 9.28 27.12
C VAL A 87 -15.52 8.38 27.71
N SER A 88 -15.91 7.67 28.76
CA SER A 88 -15.12 6.72 29.52
C SER A 88 -14.87 5.37 28.85
N ALA A 89 -14.97 5.23 27.53
CA ALA A 89 -14.99 3.93 26.85
C ALA A 89 -14.02 3.82 25.69
N ALA A 90 -13.58 2.58 25.42
CA ALA A 90 -12.89 2.28 24.18
C ALA A 90 -13.85 2.55 23.02
N LYS A 91 -13.42 3.40 22.09
CA LYS A 91 -14.21 3.72 20.89
C LYS A 91 -14.11 2.62 19.84
N GLY A 92 -13.13 1.74 19.96
CA GLY A 92 -12.99 0.57 19.11
C GLY A 92 -11.78 -0.28 19.48
N TRP A 93 -11.47 -1.22 18.61
CA TRP A 93 -10.31 -2.10 18.70
C TRP A 93 -9.81 -2.47 17.31
N VAL A 94 -8.51 -2.70 17.21
CA VAL A 94 -7.86 -3.28 16.06
C VAL A 94 -7.54 -4.74 16.39
N GLY A 95 -8.07 -5.66 15.60
CA GLY A 95 -7.62 -7.05 15.60
C GLY A 95 -6.53 -7.20 14.56
N MET A 96 -5.32 -7.61 14.95
CA MET A 96 -4.20 -7.78 14.03
C MET A 96 -3.54 -9.14 14.20
N VAL A 97 -2.94 -9.62 13.12
CA VAL A 97 -2.09 -10.82 13.08
C VAL A 97 -0.65 -10.38 12.93
N VAL A 98 0.20 -10.87 13.82
CA VAL A 98 1.63 -10.55 13.86
C VAL A 98 2.42 -11.84 13.70
N HIS A 99 3.44 -11.85 12.87
CA HIS A 99 4.32 -13.01 12.71
C HIS A 99 5.79 -12.61 12.67
N ASP A 100 6.67 -13.55 13.02
CA ASP A 100 8.12 -13.39 13.01
C ASP A 100 8.82 -14.40 12.08
N GLY A 101 8.03 -15.13 11.28
CA GLY A 101 8.48 -16.22 10.43
C GLY A 101 8.61 -17.57 11.13
N THR A 102 8.56 -17.61 12.47
CA THR A 102 8.49 -18.86 13.25
C THR A 102 7.06 -19.23 13.62
N GLY A 103 6.24 -18.22 13.93
CA GLY A 103 4.88 -18.38 14.41
C GLY A 103 4.05 -17.12 14.19
N GLY A 104 2.72 -17.27 14.25
CA GLY A 104 1.77 -16.15 14.21
C GLY A 104 1.04 -15.98 15.54
N ILE A 105 0.71 -14.74 15.89
CA ILE A 105 -0.04 -14.40 17.09
C ILE A 105 -1.12 -13.35 16.80
N TYR A 106 -2.29 -13.51 17.41
CA TYR A 106 -3.39 -12.55 17.30
C TYR A 106 -3.30 -11.49 18.40
N VAL A 107 -3.44 -10.21 18.04
CA VAL A 107 -3.36 -9.10 18.98
C VAL A 107 -4.61 -8.25 18.87
N LYS A 108 -5.29 -8.05 19.99
CA LYS A 108 -6.48 -7.21 20.11
C LYS A 108 -6.12 -5.89 20.79
N LEU A 109 -5.91 -4.85 20.02
CA LEU A 109 -5.48 -3.53 20.48
C LEU A 109 -6.68 -2.58 20.61
N TYR A 110 -7.03 -2.19 21.82
CA TYR A 110 -8.11 -1.22 22.04
C TYR A 110 -7.64 0.20 21.80
N PHE A 111 -8.53 1.09 21.39
CA PHE A 111 -8.22 2.50 21.19
C PHE A 111 -9.33 3.44 21.64
N SER A 112 -8.95 4.66 21.98
CA SER A 112 -9.83 5.81 22.21
C SER A 112 -9.00 7.09 22.05
N PRO A 113 -9.42 8.07 21.23
CA PRO A 113 -10.62 8.09 20.39
C PRO A 113 -10.43 7.45 19.00
N LEU A 114 -9.20 7.49 18.45
CA LEU A 114 -8.88 7.10 17.08
C LEU A 114 -8.02 5.83 17.05
N PRO A 115 -8.13 5.01 15.99
CA PRO A 115 -7.25 3.87 15.81
C PRO A 115 -5.80 4.33 15.61
N PRO A 116 -4.81 3.53 16.06
CA PRO A 116 -3.40 3.83 15.82
C PRO A 116 -3.07 3.75 14.31
N PRO A 117 -2.06 4.52 13.84
CA PRO A 117 -1.65 4.55 12.44
C PRO A 117 -0.86 3.28 12.08
N LEU A 118 -1.57 2.16 11.99
CA LEU A 118 -1.01 0.86 11.65
C LEU A 118 -0.91 0.69 10.13
N HIS A 119 0.19 0.09 9.68
CA HIS A 119 0.39 -0.31 8.30
C HIS A 119 0.61 -1.80 8.15
N LEU A 120 0.21 -2.35 7.00
CA LEU A 120 0.55 -3.74 6.65
C LEU A 120 2.08 -3.86 6.59
N THR A 121 2.58 -5.00 7.07
CA THR A 121 4.00 -5.36 7.12
C THR A 121 4.85 -4.47 8.03
N GLN A 122 4.22 -3.56 8.79
CA GLN A 122 4.90 -2.73 9.77
C GLN A 122 5.53 -3.60 10.86
N LEU A 123 6.78 -3.28 11.20
CA LEU A 123 7.48 -3.92 12.29
C LEU A 123 6.97 -3.36 13.62
N ILE A 124 6.61 -4.24 14.54
CA ILE A 124 6.13 -3.86 15.87
C ILE A 124 6.81 -4.69 16.96
N THR A 125 6.95 -4.11 18.14
CA THR A 125 7.35 -4.84 19.35
C THR A 125 6.22 -4.84 20.35
N ILE A 126 5.90 -6.01 20.90
CA ILE A 126 4.84 -6.18 21.88
C ILE A 126 5.44 -6.67 23.19
N TYR A 127 5.03 -6.01 24.26
CA TYR A 127 5.22 -6.42 25.64
C TYR A 127 3.86 -6.82 26.18
N THR A 128 3.76 -8.00 26.77
CA THR A 128 2.49 -8.44 27.39
C THR A 128 2.74 -9.32 28.61
N PRO A 129 1.94 -9.18 29.68
CA PRO A 129 2.05 -10.04 30.85
C PRO A 129 1.27 -11.35 30.71
N HIS A 130 0.36 -11.44 29.71
CA HIS A 130 -0.56 -12.56 29.55
C HIS A 130 -0.79 -12.94 28.10
N LEU A 131 -0.71 -14.24 27.85
CA LEU A 131 -1.11 -14.87 26.60
C LEU A 131 -2.28 -15.81 26.84
N VAL A 132 -3.28 -15.71 25.96
CA VAL A 132 -4.48 -16.56 25.97
C VAL A 132 -4.60 -17.30 24.64
N ARG A 133 -5.53 -18.25 24.55
CA ARG A 133 -5.87 -18.86 23.26
C ARG A 133 -6.54 -17.81 22.37
N ALA A 134 -6.15 -17.71 21.10
CA ALA A 134 -6.67 -16.70 20.18
C ALA A 134 -8.21 -16.72 20.07
N SER A 135 -8.82 -17.91 20.12
CA SER A 135 -10.28 -18.10 20.10
C SER A 135 -11.01 -17.33 21.20
N SER A 136 -10.37 -17.12 22.35
CA SER A 136 -10.95 -16.36 23.48
C SER A 136 -11.01 -14.85 23.24
N LEU A 137 -10.38 -14.33 22.18
CA LEU A 137 -10.35 -12.90 21.86
C LEU A 137 -11.32 -12.53 20.73
N LEU A 138 -11.77 -13.52 19.94
CA LEU A 138 -12.62 -13.38 18.75
C LEU A 138 -14.12 -13.14 19.04
N PHE A 139 -14.51 -12.84 20.29
CA PHE A 139 -15.91 -12.57 20.65
C PHE A 139 -16.52 -11.42 19.83
N THR A 140 -17.38 -11.76 18.88
CA THR A 140 -18.39 -10.85 18.32
C THR A 140 -19.64 -10.88 19.21
N PRO A 141 -20.08 -9.74 19.78
CA PRO A 141 -21.33 -9.67 20.51
C PRO A 141 -22.49 -9.46 19.52
N SER A 142 -23.10 -10.55 19.06
CA SER A 142 -24.43 -10.55 18.43
C SER A 142 -25.16 -11.84 18.83
N PRO A 143 -26.43 -11.82 19.27
CA PRO A 143 -27.20 -13.05 19.38
C PRO A 143 -27.44 -13.60 17.96
N PRO A 144 -27.35 -14.93 17.74
CA PRO A 144 -27.58 -15.50 16.42
C PRO A 144 -29.09 -15.51 16.14
N LEU A 145 -29.57 -14.54 15.35
CA LEU A 145 -30.79 -14.72 14.57
C LEU A 145 -30.40 -15.46 13.29
N SER A 146 -30.36 -16.79 13.40
CA SER A 146 -30.23 -17.84 12.36
C SER A 146 -29.13 -18.83 12.75
N PRO A 147 -29.34 -20.15 12.56
CA PRO A 147 -28.29 -21.13 12.79
C PRO A 147 -27.13 -20.85 11.83
N LEU A 148 -26.00 -20.37 12.37
CA LEU A 148 -24.75 -20.33 11.64
C LEU A 148 -24.39 -21.77 11.28
N THR A 149 -24.22 -22.03 9.99
CA THR A 149 -23.50 -23.20 9.52
C THR A 149 -22.13 -23.25 10.21
N PRO A 150 -21.68 -24.44 10.69
CA PRO A 150 -20.43 -24.59 11.41
C PRO A 150 -19.24 -24.48 10.44
N THR A 151 -18.92 -23.27 10.01
CA THR A 151 -17.73 -22.96 9.19
C THR A 151 -17.12 -21.64 9.64
N THR A 152 -16.97 -21.45 10.95
CA THR A 152 -16.02 -20.47 11.49
C THR A 152 -14.80 -21.23 11.96
N HIS A 153 -14.01 -21.72 11.00
CA HIS A 153 -12.72 -22.33 11.30
C HIS A 153 -11.83 -21.27 11.98
N PRO A 154 -11.19 -21.59 13.13
CA PRO A 154 -10.25 -20.68 13.77
C PRO A 154 -9.06 -20.39 12.86
N LEU A 155 -8.47 -19.19 12.98
CA LEU A 155 -7.22 -18.79 12.31
C LEU A 155 -6.25 -19.98 12.26
N PRO A 156 -5.98 -20.61 11.10
CA PRO A 156 -5.24 -21.86 11.06
C PRO A 156 -3.76 -21.70 11.44
N SER A 157 -3.29 -20.48 11.72
CA SER A 157 -1.88 -20.17 11.98
C SER A 157 -1.58 -19.44 13.29
N THR A 158 -2.57 -19.06 14.11
CA THR A 158 -2.33 -18.32 15.37
C THR A 158 -3.03 -18.98 16.58
N PRO A 159 -2.37 -19.90 17.31
CA PRO A 159 -3.00 -20.56 18.46
C PRO A 159 -3.17 -19.63 19.67
N LEU A 160 -2.35 -18.57 19.74
CA LEU A 160 -2.25 -17.66 20.87
C LEU A 160 -2.66 -16.24 20.49
N GLY A 161 -3.04 -15.48 21.50
CA GLY A 161 -3.23 -14.05 21.37
C GLY A 161 -3.15 -13.28 22.66
N THR A 162 -3.17 -11.97 22.55
CA THR A 162 -3.16 -11.03 23.68
C THR A 162 -4.05 -9.83 23.40
N SER A 163 -4.51 -9.16 24.46
CA SER A 163 -5.24 -7.89 24.35
C SER A 163 -4.47 -6.78 25.02
N ILE A 164 -4.39 -5.63 24.38
CA ILE A 164 -3.65 -4.46 24.85
C ILE A 164 -4.63 -3.29 25.00
N PHE A 165 -4.60 -2.66 26.17
CA PHE A 165 -5.34 -1.44 26.47
C PHE A 165 -4.35 -0.31 26.72
N PRO A 166 -3.98 0.47 25.69
CA PRO A 166 -3.05 1.58 25.82
C PRO A 166 -3.45 2.52 26.96
N GLY A 167 -2.49 2.89 27.80
CA GLY A 167 -2.70 3.81 28.93
C GLY A 167 -3.34 3.19 30.19
N ARG A 168 -3.97 2.01 30.11
CA ARG A 168 -4.61 1.34 31.27
C ARG A 168 -3.78 0.19 31.81
N ASP A 169 -3.24 -0.64 30.92
CA ASP A 169 -2.39 -1.78 31.30
C ASP A 169 -0.92 -1.34 31.35
N SER A 170 -0.41 -1.09 32.55
CA SER A 170 1.02 -0.77 32.75
C SER A 170 1.97 -1.92 32.41
N GLY A 171 1.43 -3.13 32.25
CA GLY A 171 2.17 -4.34 31.90
C GLY A 171 2.09 -4.73 30.42
N ALA A 172 1.26 -4.08 29.60
CA ALA A 172 1.18 -4.33 28.17
C ALA A 172 1.51 -3.06 27.38
N HIS A 173 2.36 -3.21 26.36
CA HIS A 173 2.79 -2.08 25.55
C HIS A 173 3.06 -2.51 24.12
N LEU A 174 2.82 -1.61 23.17
CA LEU A 174 3.04 -1.82 21.75
C LEU A 174 3.85 -0.65 21.20
N ILE A 175 4.99 -0.97 20.60
CA ILE A 175 5.88 -0.01 19.94
C ILE A 175 5.71 -0.15 18.43
N LEU A 176 5.39 0.96 17.77
CA LEU A 176 5.38 1.07 16.31
C LEU A 176 6.77 1.49 15.84
N HIS A 177 7.46 0.61 15.12
CA HIS A 177 8.76 0.99 14.54
C HIS A 177 8.55 1.79 13.26
N PRO A 178 9.36 2.83 13.01
CA PRO A 178 9.33 3.56 11.76
C PRO A 178 9.81 2.65 10.61
N ALA A 179 9.39 2.95 9.38
CA ALA A 179 9.73 2.14 8.20
C ALA A 179 11.25 2.03 7.91
N SER A 180 12.04 2.99 8.40
CA SER A 180 13.51 2.99 8.31
C SER A 180 14.17 2.00 9.29
N PHE A 181 13.47 1.54 10.32
CA PHE A 181 14.04 0.70 11.35
C PHE A 181 14.10 -0.77 10.88
N SER A 182 15.32 -1.25 10.65
CA SER A 182 15.65 -2.65 10.36
C SER A 182 14.73 -3.29 9.30
N PRO A 183 14.77 -2.80 8.05
CA PRO A 183 13.80 -3.16 7.01
C PRO A 183 13.84 -4.65 6.65
N THR A 184 14.91 -5.37 6.96
CA THR A 184 15.14 -6.78 6.60
C THR A 184 14.63 -7.79 7.63
N LEU A 185 14.33 -7.38 8.86
CA LEU A 185 13.92 -8.31 9.91
C LEU A 185 12.55 -8.93 9.61
N TYR A 186 12.38 -10.20 9.99
CA TYR A 186 11.10 -10.92 9.97
C TYR A 186 10.37 -10.91 8.61
N ARG A 187 11.12 -11.05 7.51
CA ARG A 187 10.59 -11.18 6.14
C ARG A 187 10.35 -12.63 5.71
N THR A 188 10.70 -13.60 6.56
CA THR A 188 10.39 -15.01 6.29
C THR A 188 8.89 -15.22 6.48
N PRO A 189 8.15 -15.70 5.46
CA PRO A 189 6.73 -15.96 5.60
C PRO A 189 6.45 -17.04 6.65
N LEU A 190 5.25 -17.00 7.23
CA LEU A 190 4.82 -17.95 8.26
C LEU A 190 4.69 -19.41 7.75
N SER A 191 4.54 -19.59 6.44
CA SER A 191 4.45 -20.89 5.77
C SER A 191 5.72 -21.19 4.98
N PRO A 192 6.17 -22.47 4.92
CA PRO A 192 7.47 -22.84 4.36
C PRO A 192 7.63 -22.29 2.94
N PRO A 193 8.84 -21.81 2.57
CA PRO A 193 9.09 -21.12 1.30
C PRO A 193 8.87 -21.99 0.05
N THR A 194 8.66 -23.30 0.23
CA THR A 194 8.53 -24.31 -0.82
C THR A 194 7.09 -24.75 -1.13
N SER A 195 6.05 -24.20 -0.50
CA SER A 195 4.69 -24.58 -0.89
C SER A 195 4.31 -23.96 -2.23
N ASP A 196 3.64 -24.72 -3.11
CA ASP A 196 3.27 -24.31 -4.47
C ASP A 196 2.67 -22.89 -4.53
N LEU A 197 3.41 -21.99 -5.18
CA LEU A 197 2.90 -20.67 -5.54
C LEU A 197 1.87 -20.83 -6.65
N MET A 198 0.75 -20.16 -6.50
CA MET A 198 -0.31 -20.13 -7.49
C MET A 198 -0.13 -18.88 -8.37
N THR A 199 -0.25 -19.05 -9.69
CA THR A 199 -0.31 -17.93 -10.62
C THR A 199 -1.62 -17.16 -10.47
N LEU A 200 -1.60 -15.87 -10.75
CA LEU A 200 -2.78 -15.02 -10.68
C LEU A 200 -3.92 -15.54 -11.56
N SER A 201 -3.64 -15.97 -12.79
CA SER A 201 -4.67 -16.52 -13.69
C SER A 201 -5.39 -17.73 -13.07
N SER A 202 -4.64 -18.72 -12.58
CA SER A 202 -5.17 -19.90 -11.89
C SER A 202 -6.04 -19.54 -10.69
N PHE A 203 -5.58 -18.59 -9.87
CA PHE A 203 -6.36 -18.09 -8.73
C PHE A 203 -7.69 -17.49 -9.18
N LEU A 204 -7.66 -16.65 -10.21
CA LEU A 204 -8.84 -15.95 -10.70
C LEU A 204 -9.86 -16.88 -11.37
N THR A 205 -9.41 -18.02 -11.90
CA THR A 205 -10.30 -19.01 -12.53
C THR A 205 -10.91 -19.97 -11.52
N SER A 206 -10.12 -20.60 -10.66
CA SER A 206 -10.59 -21.68 -9.77
C SER A 206 -9.89 -21.74 -8.41
N GLY A 207 -8.70 -21.17 -8.25
CA GLY A 207 -7.92 -21.30 -7.02
C GLY A 207 -8.38 -20.45 -5.83
N HIS A 208 -9.30 -19.52 -6.04
CA HIS A 208 -9.82 -18.61 -5.00
C HIS A 208 -10.62 -19.28 -3.86
N GLU A 209 -11.05 -20.52 -4.04
CA GLU A 209 -11.74 -21.29 -3.00
C GLU A 209 -10.76 -21.90 -1.99
N LEU A 210 -9.46 -21.94 -2.32
CA LEU A 210 -8.45 -22.52 -1.44
C LEU A 210 -8.00 -21.51 -0.37
N PRO A 211 -8.23 -21.80 0.93
CA PRO A 211 -7.80 -20.92 2.02
C PRO A 211 -6.27 -20.87 2.16
N THR A 212 -5.56 -21.82 1.55
CA THR A 212 -4.09 -21.90 1.53
C THR A 212 -3.47 -21.34 0.24
N SER A 213 -4.26 -20.67 -0.61
CA SER A 213 -3.75 -20.06 -1.84
C SER A 213 -2.62 -19.07 -1.54
N ARG A 214 -1.54 -19.11 -2.33
CA ARG A 214 -0.37 -18.24 -2.17
C ARG A 214 -0.04 -17.57 -3.47
N LEU A 215 -0.09 -16.24 -3.49
CA LEU A 215 0.15 -15.43 -4.67
C LEU A 215 1.39 -14.58 -4.43
N LEU A 216 2.40 -14.71 -5.30
CA LEU A 216 3.56 -13.84 -5.32
C LEU A 216 3.37 -12.81 -6.43
N LEU A 217 3.11 -11.56 -6.05
CA LEU A 217 2.71 -10.49 -6.97
C LEU A 217 3.58 -9.27 -6.79
N VAL A 218 3.85 -8.53 -7.87
CA VAL A 218 4.55 -7.25 -7.82
C VAL A 218 3.55 -6.10 -7.87
N LEU A 219 3.77 -5.08 -7.03
CA LEU A 219 3.00 -3.85 -7.04
C LEU A 219 3.40 -2.99 -8.23
N THR A 220 2.55 -2.87 -9.24
CA THR A 220 2.84 -2.11 -10.46
C THR A 220 2.30 -0.69 -10.41
N ALA A 221 1.19 -0.44 -9.70
CA ALA A 221 0.62 0.90 -9.54
C ALA A 221 -0.14 1.11 -8.23
N ILE A 222 -0.18 2.36 -7.76
CA ILE A 222 -0.91 2.80 -6.57
C ILE A 222 -1.84 3.94 -6.97
N HIS A 223 -3.14 3.71 -6.92
CA HIS A 223 -4.13 4.73 -7.23
C HIS A 223 -4.37 5.69 -6.05
N PRO A 224 -4.84 6.92 -6.34
CA PRO A 224 -5.20 7.89 -5.31
C PRO A 224 -6.22 7.32 -4.33
N SER A 225 -5.97 7.51 -3.03
CA SER A 225 -6.89 7.08 -2.00
C SER A 225 -8.16 7.95 -2.03
N ARG A 226 -9.33 7.32 -1.87
CA ARG A 226 -10.63 8.02 -1.83
C ARG A 226 -11.33 7.81 -0.50
N LYS A 227 -12.00 8.85 0.00
CA LYS A 227 -12.88 8.74 1.15
C LYS A 227 -14.25 8.24 0.69
N ILE A 228 -14.72 7.15 1.28
CA ILE A 228 -16.03 6.56 1.02
C ILE A 228 -16.81 6.58 2.32
N GLN A 229 -18.03 7.12 2.27
CA GLN A 229 -18.94 7.04 3.39
C GLN A 229 -19.72 5.73 3.30
N LYS A 230 -19.66 4.92 4.35
CA LYS A 230 -20.49 3.73 4.47
C LYS A 230 -21.51 3.94 5.56
N LYS A 231 -22.78 3.68 5.21
CA LYS A 231 -23.88 3.61 6.15
C LYS A 231 -23.83 2.25 6.84
N ASP A 232 -23.57 2.25 8.14
CA ASP A 232 -23.65 1.05 8.95
C ASP A 232 -25.10 0.55 9.00
N PRO A 233 -25.34 -0.77 8.93
CA PRO A 233 -26.68 -1.32 8.98
C PRO A 233 -27.38 -0.91 10.30
N PRO A 234 -28.68 -0.58 10.25
CA PRO A 234 -29.43 -0.23 11.45
C PRO A 234 -29.41 -1.40 12.43
N SER A 235 -29.21 -1.11 13.70
CA SER A 235 -29.32 -2.10 14.78
C SER A 235 -30.40 -1.64 15.78
N PRO A 236 -31.06 -2.57 16.50
CA PRO A 236 -32.17 -2.22 17.37
C PRO A 236 -31.77 -1.13 18.39
N GLY A 237 -32.50 0.00 18.41
CA GLY A 237 -32.22 1.14 19.28
C GLY A 237 -31.09 2.08 18.80
N HIS A 238 -30.57 1.91 17.59
CA HIS A 238 -29.46 2.72 17.06
C HIS A 238 -29.75 3.25 15.64
N PRO A 239 -29.70 4.58 15.42
CA PRO A 239 -29.77 5.14 14.08
C PRO A 239 -28.55 4.70 13.26
N ALA A 240 -28.72 4.59 11.95
CA ALA A 240 -27.64 4.24 11.04
C ALA A 240 -26.50 5.27 11.16
N ARG A 241 -25.30 4.81 11.51
CA ARG A 241 -24.10 5.65 11.60
C ARG A 241 -23.46 5.73 10.23
N MET A 242 -23.01 6.92 9.85
CA MET A 242 -22.19 7.12 8.66
C MET A 242 -20.74 7.16 9.10
N THR A 243 -19.94 6.23 8.57
CA THR A 243 -18.52 6.12 8.91
C THR A 243 -17.70 6.37 7.65
N ASP A 244 -16.76 7.30 7.72
CA ASP A 244 -15.84 7.61 6.62
C ASP A 244 -14.72 6.56 6.60
N PHE A 245 -14.49 5.96 5.43
CA PHE A 245 -13.41 5.01 5.19
C PHE A 245 -12.48 5.58 4.12
N VAL A 246 -11.17 5.50 4.34
CA VAL A 246 -10.21 5.68 3.26
C VAL A 246 -10.10 4.35 2.51
N VAL A 247 -10.12 4.41 1.18
CA VAL A 247 -9.96 3.26 0.30
C VAL A 247 -8.82 3.53 -0.65
N SER A 248 -7.84 2.62 -0.64
CA SER A 248 -6.69 2.65 -1.53
C SER A 248 -6.76 1.47 -2.49
N GLU A 249 -6.59 1.73 -3.79
CA GLU A 249 -6.56 0.69 -4.81
C GLU A 249 -5.11 0.47 -5.27
N LEU A 250 -4.67 -0.78 -5.18
CA LEU A 250 -3.35 -1.24 -5.63
C LEU A 250 -3.53 -2.10 -6.87
N ILE A 251 -2.58 -1.99 -7.79
CA ILE A 251 -2.49 -2.85 -8.96
C ILE A 251 -1.35 -3.83 -8.75
N LEU A 252 -1.67 -5.12 -8.73
CA LEU A 252 -0.74 -6.20 -8.51
C LEU A 252 -0.68 -7.07 -9.76
N ALA A 253 0.52 -7.49 -10.15
CA ALA A 253 0.71 -8.31 -11.34
C ALA A 253 1.65 -9.50 -11.11
N ASP A 254 1.48 -10.51 -11.93
CA ASP A 254 2.48 -11.53 -12.20
C ASP A 254 2.60 -11.77 -13.71
N ARG A 255 3.42 -12.75 -14.11
CA ARG A 255 3.60 -13.10 -15.53
C ARG A 255 2.33 -13.55 -16.26
N THR A 256 1.26 -13.83 -15.53
CA THR A 256 0.00 -14.33 -16.08
C THR A 256 -1.09 -13.28 -16.16
N GLY A 257 -0.92 -12.12 -15.52
CA GLY A 257 -1.84 -11.00 -15.67
C GLY A 257 -1.73 -9.95 -14.56
N GLU A 258 -2.76 -9.11 -14.51
CA GLU A 258 -2.88 -7.99 -13.58
C GLU A 258 -4.22 -8.06 -12.83
N CYS A 259 -4.22 -7.68 -11.56
CA CYS A 259 -5.42 -7.61 -10.73
C CYS A 259 -5.39 -6.40 -9.79
N LYS A 260 -6.57 -6.04 -9.28
CA LYS A 260 -6.73 -4.99 -8.28
C LYS A 260 -6.79 -5.59 -6.88
N LEU A 261 -6.09 -4.97 -5.94
CA LEU A 261 -6.24 -5.17 -4.51
C LEU A 261 -6.79 -3.90 -3.86
N THR A 262 -7.93 -4.00 -3.18
CA THR A 262 -8.53 -2.88 -2.44
C THR A 262 -8.18 -2.99 -0.96
N LEU A 263 -7.49 -1.98 -0.44
CA LEU A 263 -7.25 -1.81 0.99
C LEU A 263 -8.30 -0.84 1.55
N PHE A 264 -8.91 -1.23 2.66
CA PHE A 264 -9.86 -0.41 3.39
C PHE A 264 -9.21 0.12 4.66
N ASP A 265 -9.70 1.28 5.12
CA ASP A 265 -9.34 1.97 6.38
C ASP A 265 -8.14 2.93 6.27
N HIS A 266 -7.81 3.61 7.38
CA HIS A 266 -6.71 4.59 7.55
C HIS A 266 -5.30 4.04 7.26
N ALA A 267 -5.19 2.82 6.73
CA ALA A 267 -3.94 2.26 6.24
C ALA A 267 -3.50 3.05 5.00
N THR A 268 -2.62 4.05 5.19
CA THR A 268 -1.84 4.54 4.06
C THR A 268 -1.04 3.36 3.51
N VAL A 269 -0.95 3.29 2.17
CA VAL A 269 -0.23 2.23 1.48
C VAL A 269 1.25 2.37 1.85
N PRO A 270 1.85 1.42 2.58
CA PRO A 270 3.24 1.55 3.04
C PRO A 270 4.26 1.12 1.98
N PHE A 271 3.76 0.66 0.83
CA PHE A 271 4.56 0.04 -0.23
C PHE A 271 4.94 1.06 -1.30
N LYS A 272 6.03 0.77 -2.01
CA LYS A 272 6.43 1.51 -3.21
C LYS A 272 6.14 0.64 -4.43
N VAL A 273 5.94 1.27 -5.58
CA VAL A 273 5.88 0.52 -6.85
C VAL A 273 7.17 -0.28 -7.03
N GLY A 274 7.03 -1.52 -7.48
CA GLY A 274 8.10 -2.51 -7.55
C GLY A 274 8.25 -3.37 -6.29
N THR A 275 7.54 -3.08 -5.20
CA THR A 275 7.50 -3.95 -4.03
C THR A 275 6.84 -5.28 -4.38
N VAL A 276 7.50 -6.40 -4.05
CA VAL A 276 6.93 -7.74 -4.21
C VAL A 276 6.18 -8.12 -2.93
N LEU A 277 4.95 -8.59 -3.09
CA LEU A 277 4.06 -9.03 -2.02
C LEU A 277 3.78 -10.52 -2.17
N LEU A 278 3.87 -11.26 -1.07
CA LEU A 278 3.27 -12.58 -0.95
C LEU A 278 1.95 -12.44 -0.20
N ILE A 279 0.87 -12.85 -0.84
CA ILE A 279 -0.46 -12.88 -0.24
C ILE A 279 -0.86 -14.35 -0.04
N THR A 280 -1.01 -14.76 1.22
CA THR A 280 -1.50 -16.10 1.58
C THR A 280 -2.96 -16.00 1.99
N GLY A 281 -3.79 -16.96 1.55
CA GLY A 281 -5.22 -16.99 1.87
C GLY A 281 -5.98 -15.80 1.31
N ALA A 282 -5.62 -15.36 0.10
CA ALA A 282 -6.30 -14.28 -0.59
C ALA A 282 -7.77 -14.64 -0.85
N THR A 283 -8.66 -13.66 -0.79
CA THR A 283 -10.07 -13.84 -1.19
C THR A 283 -10.30 -13.18 -2.54
N MET A 284 -11.29 -13.65 -3.30
CA MET A 284 -11.70 -13.00 -4.53
C MET A 284 -13.00 -12.23 -4.32
N LYS A 285 -13.05 -11.00 -4.84
CA LYS A 285 -14.28 -10.25 -5.02
C LYS A 285 -14.52 -10.00 -6.49
N ARG A 286 -15.71 -10.35 -6.99
CA ARG A 286 -16.16 -9.93 -8.33
C ARG A 286 -16.77 -8.54 -8.23
N VAL A 287 -16.21 -7.59 -8.98
CA VAL A 287 -16.74 -6.23 -9.13
C VAL A 287 -17.14 -6.06 -10.59
N GLY A 288 -18.43 -6.20 -10.87
CA GLY A 288 -18.94 -6.27 -12.24
C GLY A 288 -18.36 -7.49 -12.98
N ARG A 289 -17.73 -7.26 -14.13
CA ARG A 289 -17.11 -8.31 -14.95
C ARG A 289 -15.66 -8.66 -14.58
N ARG A 290 -15.03 -7.91 -13.66
CA ARG A 290 -13.63 -8.13 -13.28
C ARG A 290 -13.53 -8.80 -11.91
N ALA A 291 -12.69 -9.83 -11.82
CA ALA A 291 -12.31 -10.46 -10.57
C ALA A 291 -11.13 -9.69 -9.95
N CYS A 292 -11.24 -9.36 -8.67
CA CYS A 292 -10.25 -8.61 -7.91
C CYS A 292 -9.83 -9.42 -6.68
N ILE A 293 -8.63 -9.16 -6.18
CA ILE A 293 -8.15 -9.72 -4.92
C ILE A 293 -8.66 -8.85 -3.76
N SER A 294 -9.06 -9.50 -2.67
CA SER A 294 -9.36 -8.87 -1.39
C SER A 294 -8.69 -9.60 -0.24
N LEU A 295 -8.42 -8.88 0.84
CA LEU A 295 -7.92 -9.47 2.08
C LEU A 295 -9.11 -9.86 2.97
N GLY A 296 -9.22 -11.14 3.26
CA GLY A 296 -10.12 -11.70 4.26
C GLY A 296 -9.53 -11.62 5.67
N LEU A 297 -10.25 -12.20 6.64
CA LEU A 297 -9.79 -12.28 8.04
C LEU A 297 -8.52 -13.14 8.18
N GLU A 298 -8.42 -14.17 7.33
CA GLU A 298 -7.35 -15.17 7.32
C GLU A 298 -6.20 -14.84 6.37
N SER A 299 -6.35 -13.78 5.58
CA SER A 299 -5.32 -13.41 4.62
C SER A 299 -4.09 -12.92 5.36
N LEU A 300 -2.90 -13.25 4.85
CA LEU A 300 -1.62 -12.78 5.37
C LEU A 300 -0.87 -12.09 4.23
N VAL A 301 -0.28 -10.93 4.52
CA VAL A 301 0.51 -10.17 3.55
C VAL A 301 1.94 -10.03 4.07
N ASP A 302 2.88 -10.54 3.30
CA ASP A 302 4.32 -10.37 3.49
C ASP A 302 4.87 -9.46 2.39
N ALA A 303 5.65 -8.44 2.76
CA ALA A 303 6.34 -7.57 1.81
C ALA A 303 7.82 -7.92 1.73
N GLU A 304 8.33 -7.94 0.50
CA GLU A 304 9.68 -8.37 0.18
C GLU A 304 10.04 -9.71 0.86
N PRO A 305 9.20 -10.75 0.70
CA PRO A 305 9.37 -12.01 1.40
C PRO A 305 10.68 -12.69 1.00
N VAL A 306 11.34 -13.39 1.94
CA VAL A 306 12.52 -14.19 1.64
C VAL A 306 12.09 -15.54 1.04
N VAL A 307 11.70 -15.52 -0.24
CA VAL A 307 11.27 -16.70 -1.02
C VAL A 307 11.85 -16.66 -2.43
N GLY A 308 11.92 -17.83 -3.08
CA GLY A 308 12.32 -17.93 -4.48
C GLY A 308 11.39 -17.15 -5.41
N GLY A 309 11.92 -16.66 -6.54
CA GLY A 309 11.14 -15.99 -7.58
C GLY A 309 10.95 -14.48 -7.40
N VAL A 310 11.21 -13.90 -6.23
CA VAL A 310 11.06 -12.45 -5.97
C VAL A 310 11.89 -11.60 -6.93
N GLU A 311 13.19 -11.87 -7.05
CA GLU A 311 14.06 -11.14 -7.97
C GLU A 311 13.72 -11.38 -9.44
N GLY A 312 13.23 -12.58 -9.77
CA GLY A 312 12.78 -12.91 -11.13
C GLY A 312 11.51 -12.15 -11.52
N LEU A 313 10.59 -11.97 -10.57
CA LEU A 313 9.36 -11.22 -10.76
C LEU A 313 9.63 -9.71 -10.81
N ARG A 314 10.52 -9.20 -9.95
CA ARG A 314 10.97 -7.80 -9.96
C ARG A 314 11.57 -7.43 -11.32
N ARG A 315 12.52 -8.23 -11.81
CA ARG A 315 13.16 -8.00 -13.12
C ARG A 315 12.16 -8.05 -14.28
N TRP A 316 11.21 -8.99 -14.24
CA TRP A 316 10.13 -9.07 -15.22
C TRP A 316 9.27 -7.79 -15.20
N ALA A 317 8.83 -7.35 -14.02
CA ALA A 317 8.00 -6.16 -13.86
C ALA A 317 8.73 -4.88 -14.32
N GLU A 318 10.03 -4.78 -14.07
CA GLU A 318 10.84 -3.68 -14.58
C GLU A 318 10.94 -3.70 -16.12
N GLY A 319 11.05 -4.89 -16.72
CA GLY A 319 11.00 -5.07 -18.17
C GLY A 319 9.67 -4.61 -18.78
N GLU A 320 8.54 -5.11 -18.26
CA GLU A 320 7.19 -4.69 -18.68
C GLU A 320 6.99 -3.19 -18.52
N LYS A 321 7.46 -2.62 -17.40
CA LYS A 321 7.39 -1.20 -17.15
C LYS A 321 8.12 -0.40 -18.24
N ARG A 322 9.31 -0.80 -18.67
CA ARG A 322 10.03 -0.08 -19.74
C ARG A 322 9.25 -0.02 -21.06
N VAL A 323 8.44 -1.04 -21.35
CA VAL A 323 7.62 -1.10 -22.57
C VAL A 323 6.34 -0.25 -22.45
N GLY A 324 5.74 -0.17 -21.26
CA GLY A 324 4.48 0.56 -21.02
C GLY A 324 4.61 1.98 -20.44
N THR A 325 5.80 2.37 -20.01
CA THR A 325 6.03 3.63 -19.28
C THR A 325 5.93 4.84 -20.21
N LYS A 326 5.16 5.85 -19.76
CA LYS A 326 5.10 7.17 -20.42
C LYS A 326 6.17 8.15 -19.94
N ARG A 327 7.03 7.74 -19.02
CA ARG A 327 8.20 8.51 -18.56
C ARG A 327 9.15 8.69 -19.75
N GLN A 328 9.39 9.95 -20.10
CA GLN A 328 10.31 10.34 -21.17
C GLN A 328 11.75 10.56 -20.67
N GLU A 329 11.98 10.36 -19.38
CA GLU A 329 13.28 10.59 -18.77
C GLU A 329 14.23 9.43 -19.08
N ILE A 330 15.10 9.65 -20.06
CA ILE A 330 16.22 8.77 -20.37
C ILE A 330 17.36 9.10 -19.39
N GLN A 331 17.87 8.10 -18.68
CA GLN A 331 19.01 8.30 -17.76
C GLN A 331 20.21 8.87 -18.52
N GLY A 332 20.87 9.90 -17.98
CA GLY A 332 21.98 10.60 -18.65
C GLY A 332 23.09 9.66 -19.14
N LYS A 333 23.47 8.65 -18.34
CA LYS A 333 24.46 7.63 -18.76
C LYS A 333 24.02 6.80 -19.97
N VAL A 334 22.72 6.54 -20.11
CA VAL A 334 22.16 5.81 -21.27
C VAL A 334 22.17 6.73 -22.48
N LEU A 335 21.83 8.00 -22.30
CA LEU A 335 21.88 9.01 -23.35
C LEU A 335 23.31 9.22 -23.87
N GLU A 336 24.29 9.41 -22.98
CA GLU A 336 25.71 9.55 -23.35
C GLU A 336 26.22 8.33 -24.12
N ARG A 337 25.82 7.12 -23.70
CA ARG A 337 26.17 5.88 -24.40
C ARG A 337 25.55 5.81 -25.79
N LEU A 338 24.26 6.17 -25.91
CA LEU A 338 23.57 6.23 -27.19
C LEU A 338 24.25 7.24 -28.11
N GLU A 339 24.50 8.46 -27.64
CA GLU A 339 25.17 9.53 -28.39
C GLU A 339 26.59 9.13 -28.84
N GLY A 340 27.32 8.34 -28.04
CA GLY A 340 28.63 7.80 -28.43
C GLY A 340 28.55 6.71 -29.52
N MET A 341 27.46 5.93 -29.56
CA MET A 341 27.24 4.87 -30.56
C MET A 341 26.61 5.39 -31.86
N VAL A 342 26.09 6.61 -31.87
CA VAL A 342 25.44 7.23 -33.04
C VAL A 342 26.34 7.24 -34.28
N GLY A 343 27.66 7.36 -34.12
CA GLY A 343 28.62 7.35 -35.24
C GLY A 343 28.80 5.97 -35.92
N GLU A 344 28.42 4.88 -35.25
CA GLU A 344 28.50 3.52 -35.76
C GLU A 344 27.15 2.99 -36.26
N ALA A 345 26.08 3.79 -36.15
CA ALA A 345 24.73 3.41 -36.53
C ALA A 345 24.55 3.43 -38.06
N GLY A 346 24.00 2.35 -38.61
CA GLY A 346 23.57 2.30 -40.01
C GLY A 346 22.22 3.01 -40.23
N LEU A 347 21.93 3.42 -41.47
CA LEU A 347 20.61 3.88 -41.89
C LEU A 347 19.72 2.66 -42.19
N TYR A 348 18.50 2.65 -41.65
CA TYR A 348 17.51 1.60 -41.82
C TYR A 348 16.17 2.19 -42.25
N THR A 349 15.39 1.37 -42.95
CA THR A 349 13.94 1.57 -43.13
C THR A 349 13.15 0.91 -41.99
N LEU A 350 11.88 1.27 -41.83
CA LEU A 350 11.00 0.66 -40.83
C LEU A 350 10.81 -0.84 -41.07
N ALA A 351 10.73 -1.29 -42.33
CA ALA A 351 10.64 -2.71 -42.66
C ALA A 351 11.91 -3.48 -42.25
N GLU A 352 13.10 -2.94 -42.54
CA GLU A 352 14.37 -3.56 -42.13
C GLU A 352 14.52 -3.58 -40.60
N LEU A 353 14.07 -2.53 -39.92
CA LEU A 353 14.05 -2.49 -38.45
C LEU A 353 13.12 -3.57 -37.88
N GLU A 354 11.93 -3.77 -38.47
CA GLU A 354 11.01 -4.82 -38.04
C GLU A 354 11.61 -6.22 -38.21
N GLU A 355 12.30 -6.46 -39.34
CA GLU A 355 13.02 -7.71 -39.59
C GLU A 355 14.13 -7.93 -38.55
N LYS A 356 14.96 -6.91 -38.31
CA LYS A 356 16.04 -6.97 -37.34
C LYS A 356 15.54 -7.26 -35.92
N VAL A 357 14.43 -6.64 -35.51
CA VAL A 357 13.79 -6.88 -34.20
C VAL A 357 13.28 -8.32 -34.07
N ARG A 358 12.94 -8.97 -35.18
CA ARG A 358 12.46 -10.36 -35.20
C ARG A 358 13.61 -11.38 -35.14
N GLU A 359 14.73 -11.07 -35.78
CA GLU A 359 15.88 -11.98 -35.90
C GLU A 359 16.83 -11.90 -34.72
N GLU A 360 17.12 -10.68 -34.26
CA GLU A 360 18.06 -10.43 -33.18
C GLU A 360 17.30 -9.96 -31.94
N GLY A 361 17.65 -10.48 -30.76
CA GLY A 361 17.22 -9.92 -29.48
C GLY A 361 18.32 -9.04 -28.89
N GLY A 362 18.01 -7.82 -28.45
CA GLY A 362 19.03 -6.93 -27.90
C GLY A 362 18.65 -5.46 -27.92
N GLY A 363 19.65 -4.61 -27.66
CA GLY A 363 19.54 -3.16 -27.85
C GLY A 363 20.52 -2.72 -28.93
N TRP A 364 20.05 -1.95 -29.90
CA TRP A 364 20.84 -1.45 -31.03
C TRP A 364 20.67 0.05 -31.16
N THR A 365 21.55 0.66 -31.97
CA THR A 365 21.45 2.06 -32.36
C THR A 365 21.38 2.11 -33.89
N VAL A 366 20.36 2.78 -34.42
CA VAL A 366 20.08 2.89 -35.85
C VAL A 366 19.67 4.31 -36.20
N TRP A 367 19.89 4.70 -37.45
CA TRP A 367 19.32 5.91 -38.04
C TRP A 367 18.06 5.55 -38.84
N LEU A 368 17.03 6.38 -38.72
CA LEU A 368 15.80 6.27 -39.50
C LEU A 368 15.52 7.63 -40.17
N SER A 369 15.11 7.61 -41.43
CA SER A 369 14.66 8.79 -42.16
C SER A 369 13.14 8.82 -42.19
N LEU A 370 12.52 9.49 -41.20
CA LEU A 370 11.08 9.47 -41.01
C LEU A 370 10.43 10.83 -41.28
N VAL A 371 9.23 10.82 -41.82
CA VAL A 371 8.35 11.98 -42.00
C VAL A 371 7.26 11.97 -40.94
N VAL A 372 6.98 13.12 -40.33
CA VAL A 372 5.85 13.28 -39.40
C VAL A 372 4.55 13.29 -40.20
N GLY A 373 3.79 12.19 -40.14
CA GLY A 373 2.54 12.04 -40.88
C GLY A 373 1.34 12.73 -40.23
N GLN A 374 1.31 12.81 -38.89
CA GLN A 374 0.19 13.38 -38.15
C GLN A 374 0.64 14.12 -36.89
N VAL A 375 0.03 15.28 -36.63
CA VAL A 375 0.20 16.05 -35.39
C VAL A 375 -1.15 16.24 -34.69
N ASN A 376 -1.21 15.89 -33.41
CA ASN A 376 -2.41 15.78 -32.58
C ASN A 376 -2.49 16.85 -31.49
N LEU A 377 -1.90 18.02 -31.71
CA LEU A 377 -1.75 19.09 -30.72
C LEU A 377 -3.10 19.48 -30.07
N VAL A 378 -4.09 19.88 -30.87
CA VAL A 378 -5.39 20.35 -30.36
C VAL A 378 -6.09 19.29 -29.51
N ARG A 379 -6.01 18.02 -29.91
CA ARG A 379 -6.60 16.89 -29.16
C ARG A 379 -5.96 16.74 -27.78
N VAL A 380 -4.63 16.79 -27.74
CA VAL A 380 -3.86 16.62 -26.49
C VAL A 380 -4.08 17.81 -25.55
N VAL A 381 -4.08 19.04 -26.07
CA VAL A 381 -4.31 20.25 -25.27
C VAL A 381 -5.72 20.32 -24.73
N ARG A 382 -6.75 20.09 -25.55
CA ARG A 382 -8.16 20.13 -25.09
C ARG A 382 -8.47 19.09 -24.03
N ARG A 383 -7.70 17.99 -23.96
CA ARG A 383 -7.81 16.98 -22.90
C ARG A 383 -6.99 17.30 -21.66
N GLY A 384 -6.22 18.39 -21.66
CA GLY A 384 -5.33 18.75 -20.55
C GLY A 384 -4.11 17.83 -20.43
N MET A 385 -3.66 17.23 -21.54
CA MET A 385 -2.64 16.16 -21.55
C MET A 385 -1.33 16.58 -22.25
N ALA A 386 -1.06 17.87 -22.35
CA ALA A 386 0.13 18.42 -23.02
C ALA A 386 1.44 17.94 -22.39
N GLY A 387 1.50 17.97 -21.06
CA GLY A 387 2.55 17.36 -20.26
C GLY A 387 2.17 15.95 -19.85
N VAL A 388 3.16 15.06 -19.82
CA VAL A 388 3.07 13.69 -19.32
C VAL A 388 4.24 13.39 -18.39
N GLY A 389 3.94 12.66 -17.33
CA GLY A 389 4.92 12.06 -16.43
C GLY A 389 4.35 10.77 -15.84
N GLU A 390 5.10 10.13 -14.96
CA GLU A 390 4.65 8.94 -14.27
C GLU A 390 5.12 8.99 -12.81
N CYS A 391 4.19 8.75 -11.87
CA CYS A 391 4.52 8.59 -10.47
C CYS A 391 3.60 7.54 -9.85
N CYS A 392 4.09 6.79 -8.87
CA CYS A 392 3.32 5.71 -8.26
C CYS A 392 2.76 4.69 -9.28
N GLY A 393 3.43 4.53 -10.44
CA GLY A 393 3.03 3.59 -11.49
C GLY A 393 1.80 4.03 -12.31
N ILE A 394 1.34 5.27 -12.13
CA ILE A 394 0.24 5.85 -12.91
C ILE A 394 0.73 7.05 -13.72
N PRO A 395 0.19 7.26 -14.94
CA PRO A 395 0.52 8.44 -15.73
C PRO A 395 -0.09 9.69 -15.09
N ILE A 396 0.68 10.77 -15.07
CA ILE A 396 0.25 12.11 -14.67
C ILE A 396 0.18 12.96 -15.93
N TYR A 397 -0.91 13.69 -16.09
CA TYR A 397 -1.13 14.60 -17.21
C TYR A 397 -1.44 16.00 -16.68
N SER A 398 -0.95 17.02 -17.38
CA SER A 398 -1.25 18.42 -17.07
C SER A 398 -1.02 19.30 -18.31
N LEU A 399 -1.53 20.54 -18.27
CA LEU A 399 -1.09 21.61 -19.16
C LEU A 399 0.14 22.35 -18.61
N GLU A 400 0.37 22.24 -17.30
CA GLU A 400 1.50 22.86 -16.61
C GLU A 400 2.75 21.97 -16.68
N PRO A 401 3.96 22.56 -16.65
CA PRO A 401 5.22 21.80 -16.68
C PRO A 401 5.44 20.95 -15.43
N THR A 402 4.69 21.21 -14.35
CA THR A 402 4.74 20.42 -13.14
C THR A 402 3.33 20.06 -12.69
N ALA A 403 3.19 18.92 -12.02
CA ALA A 403 1.94 18.55 -11.37
C ALA A 403 2.19 17.69 -10.13
N PRO A 404 1.39 17.85 -9.06
CA PRO A 404 1.46 16.97 -7.90
C PRO A 404 0.90 15.58 -8.23
N CYS A 405 1.59 14.54 -7.78
CA CYS A 405 1.03 13.20 -7.79
C CYS A 405 -0.15 13.12 -6.82
N LEU A 406 -1.35 12.75 -7.30
CA LEU A 406 -2.54 12.59 -6.46
C LEU A 406 -2.42 11.46 -5.42
N THR A 407 -1.43 10.58 -5.55
CA THR A 407 -1.19 9.46 -4.63
C THR A 407 -0.23 9.83 -3.51
N CYS A 408 0.97 10.34 -3.84
CA CYS A 408 2.01 10.63 -2.84
C CYS A 408 2.20 12.13 -2.55
N GLY A 409 1.49 13.02 -3.26
CA GLY A 409 1.60 14.47 -3.13
C GLY A 409 2.90 15.08 -3.67
N THR A 410 3.87 14.27 -4.09
CA THR A 410 5.15 14.77 -4.61
C THR A 410 4.93 15.47 -5.95
N VAL A 411 5.47 16.68 -6.10
CA VAL A 411 5.45 17.42 -7.36
C VAL A 411 6.37 16.71 -8.36
N GLN A 412 5.89 16.52 -9.58
CA GLN A 412 6.63 15.87 -10.66
C GLN A 412 6.83 16.86 -11.79
N ASP A 413 8.02 16.84 -12.37
CA ASP A 413 8.30 17.52 -13.62
C ASP A 413 7.75 16.69 -14.77
N LEU A 414 6.97 17.34 -15.63
CA LEU A 414 6.30 16.70 -16.75
C LEU A 414 7.05 17.00 -18.04
N SER A 415 7.26 15.94 -18.81
CA SER A 415 7.77 16.01 -20.18
C SER A 415 6.64 16.28 -21.17
N ILE A 416 6.98 16.70 -22.38
CA ILE A 416 5.99 16.86 -23.45
C ILE A 416 5.40 15.49 -23.80
N ASN A 417 4.09 15.41 -23.93
CA ASN A 417 3.40 14.17 -24.27
C ASN A 417 3.69 13.75 -25.73
N PRO A 418 4.34 12.60 -25.96
CA PRO A 418 4.64 12.13 -27.32
C PRO A 418 3.40 11.94 -28.18
N ALA A 419 2.21 11.77 -27.57
CA ALA A 419 0.93 11.71 -28.28
C ALA A 419 0.59 12.96 -29.10
N ILE A 420 1.37 14.05 -28.95
CA ILE A 420 1.34 15.22 -29.85
C ILE A 420 1.77 14.82 -31.25
N ILE A 421 2.71 13.90 -31.40
CA ILE A 421 3.07 13.29 -32.68
C ILE A 421 2.20 12.03 -32.81
N GLY A 422 1.45 11.93 -33.90
CA GLY A 422 0.60 10.77 -34.17
C GLY A 422 1.42 9.64 -34.77
N SER A 423 1.74 9.77 -36.04
CA SER A 423 2.49 8.78 -36.82
C SER A 423 3.79 9.35 -37.38
N LEU A 424 4.82 8.51 -37.40
CA LEU A 424 6.05 8.68 -38.15
C LEU A 424 6.06 7.68 -39.30
N LEU A 425 6.41 8.12 -40.51
CA LEU A 425 6.26 7.35 -41.73
C LEU A 425 7.57 7.32 -42.52
N ASP A 426 7.85 6.21 -43.18
CA ASP A 426 8.78 6.16 -44.31
C ASP A 426 8.09 5.45 -45.49
N GLU A 427 8.83 5.17 -46.56
CA GLU A 427 8.32 4.46 -47.74
C GLU A 427 7.93 3.00 -47.47
N THR A 428 8.36 2.44 -46.35
CA THR A 428 8.19 1.02 -46.02
C THR A 428 7.15 0.76 -44.93
N GLY A 429 6.80 1.77 -44.12
CA GLY A 429 5.87 1.56 -43.02
C GLY A 429 5.49 2.80 -42.21
N ALA A 430 4.88 2.54 -41.05
CA ALA A 430 4.39 3.55 -40.12
C ALA A 430 4.64 3.15 -38.66
N LEU A 431 5.00 4.12 -37.83
CA LEU A 431 5.30 3.96 -36.42
C LEU A 431 4.48 4.94 -35.57
N GLU A 432 3.89 4.47 -34.47
CA GLU A 432 3.18 5.31 -33.51
C GLU A 432 4.15 6.04 -32.59
N ALA A 433 4.24 7.36 -32.72
CA ALA A 433 5.18 8.15 -31.93
C ALA A 433 4.84 8.22 -30.43
N GLU A 434 3.58 7.95 -30.05
CA GLU A 434 3.14 7.92 -28.64
C GLU A 434 3.87 6.86 -27.81
N LYS A 435 4.38 5.80 -28.45
CA LYS A 435 5.10 4.70 -27.81
C LYS A 435 6.60 4.94 -27.70
N LEU A 436 7.11 6.01 -28.30
CA LEU A 436 8.52 6.34 -28.28
C LEU A 436 8.89 7.22 -27.08
N GLN A 437 10.14 7.11 -26.65
CA GLN A 437 10.75 8.03 -25.71
C GLN A 437 11.57 9.07 -26.47
N TRP A 438 11.32 10.33 -26.17
CA TRP A 438 11.91 11.48 -26.81
C TRP A 438 12.81 12.22 -25.82
N THR A 439 14.01 12.58 -26.26
CA THR A 439 14.93 13.37 -25.44
C THR A 439 14.45 14.82 -25.34
N PRO A 440 14.79 15.55 -24.26
CA PRO A 440 14.54 16.99 -24.18
C PRO A 440 15.13 17.77 -25.36
N LYS A 441 16.29 17.33 -25.87
CA LYS A 441 16.95 17.91 -27.05
C LYS A 441 16.11 17.73 -28.32
N ALA A 442 15.60 16.52 -28.57
CA ALA A 442 14.74 16.25 -29.72
C ALA A 442 13.47 17.13 -29.70
N TRP A 443 12.86 17.30 -28.52
CA TRP A 443 11.73 18.22 -28.38
C TRP A 443 12.09 19.68 -28.67
N LYS A 444 13.27 20.13 -28.21
CA LYS A 444 13.77 21.49 -28.45
C LYS A 444 14.01 21.75 -29.94
N GLU A 445 14.58 20.78 -30.65
CA GLU A 445 14.83 20.87 -32.09
C GLU A 445 13.52 20.85 -32.90
N LEU A 446 12.55 20.02 -32.49
CA LEU A 446 11.26 19.90 -33.18
C LEU A 446 10.34 21.11 -32.97
N LEU A 447 10.31 21.70 -31.76
CA LEU A 447 9.33 22.72 -31.36
C LEU A 447 9.95 24.12 -31.10
N GLY A 448 11.27 24.25 -31.13
CA GLY A 448 11.99 25.51 -30.90
C GLY A 448 12.35 25.80 -29.42
N GLU A 449 13.23 26.80 -29.20
CA GLU A 449 13.79 27.13 -27.89
C GLU A 449 12.77 27.68 -26.86
N THR A 450 11.66 28.24 -27.32
CA THR A 450 10.62 28.85 -26.47
C THR A 450 9.83 27.83 -25.64
N GLY A 451 10.14 26.53 -25.78
CA GLY A 451 9.65 25.46 -24.92
C GLY A 451 8.16 25.21 -25.11
N ALA A 452 7.79 24.02 -25.59
CA ALA A 452 6.39 23.69 -25.83
C ALA A 452 5.49 23.92 -24.60
N MET A 453 5.98 23.74 -23.37
CA MET A 453 5.19 24.01 -22.17
C MET A 453 4.87 25.51 -21.96
N GLY A 454 5.70 26.44 -22.45
CA GLY A 454 5.40 27.87 -22.47
C GLY A 454 4.32 28.23 -23.50
N ILE A 455 4.31 27.55 -24.64
CA ILE A 455 3.30 27.68 -25.71
C ILE A 455 1.96 27.03 -25.28
N LEU A 456 2.02 25.95 -24.51
CA LEU A 456 0.87 25.16 -24.06
C LEU A 456 0.22 25.70 -22.77
N GLY A 457 0.99 26.39 -21.92
CA GLY A 457 0.53 26.96 -20.65
C GLY A 457 -0.11 28.35 -20.75
N GLY A 458 -0.26 28.92 -21.96
CA GLY A 458 -1.00 30.17 -22.15
C GLY A 458 -0.53 31.33 -21.27
N LYS A 459 0.76 31.41 -20.93
CA LYS A 459 1.30 32.65 -20.36
C LYS A 459 1.21 33.69 -21.47
N LYS A 460 0.16 34.54 -21.42
CA LYS A 460 0.15 35.84 -22.08
C LYS A 460 1.49 36.49 -21.72
N GLY A 461 2.40 36.55 -22.67
CA GLY A 461 3.57 37.39 -22.52
C GLY A 461 3.07 38.79 -22.19
N GLY A 462 3.43 39.28 -21.01
CA GLY A 462 3.45 40.71 -20.74
C GLY A 462 4.54 41.32 -21.61
N GLY A 463 4.27 41.41 -22.92
CA GLY A 463 5.05 42.20 -23.84
C GLY A 463 4.64 43.65 -23.63
N ASN A 464 5.62 44.48 -23.28
CA ASN A 464 5.52 45.93 -23.10
C ASN A 464 4.57 46.59 -24.10
N VAL A 465 3.43 47.07 -23.60
CA VAL A 465 2.68 48.16 -24.23
C VAL A 465 3.36 49.46 -23.78
N ALA A 466 4.51 49.76 -24.36
CA ALA A 466 5.12 51.07 -24.31
C ALA A 466 5.91 51.25 -25.61
N GLU A 467 5.69 52.38 -26.26
CA GLU A 467 6.40 52.87 -27.45
C GLU A 467 5.97 52.34 -28.83
N ILE A 468 4.71 52.55 -29.21
CA ILE A 468 4.40 53.01 -30.57
C ILE A 468 3.31 54.09 -30.47
N ASN A 469 3.71 55.28 -30.04
CA ASN A 469 3.05 56.55 -30.32
C ASN A 469 4.08 57.64 -30.08
N GLY A 470 4.84 57.95 -31.13
CA GLY A 470 5.98 58.85 -31.04
C GLY A 470 6.69 59.10 -32.36
N ARG A 471 5.95 59.35 -33.45
CA ARG A 471 6.20 60.38 -34.49
C ARG A 471 5.30 60.17 -35.69
#